data_AF-A0A094JHW8-F1
#
_entry.id   AF-A0A094JHW8-F1
#
_cell.length_a   1.000
_cell.length_b   1.000
_cell.length_c   1.000
_cell.angle_alpha   90.00
_cell.angle_beta   90.00
_cell.angle_gamma   90.00
#
_symmetry.space_group_name_H-M   'P 1'
#
loop_
_entity.id
_entity.type
_entity.pdbx_description
1 polymer ?
#
loop_
_entity_poly.entity_id
_entity_poly.type
_entity_poly.pdbx_seq_one_letter_code
_entity_poly.pdbx_strand_id
1 'polypeptide(L)'
;MAHEKHLARTIDGALIHLLDKDNTIKISPSAYFKKYVRVLLPYAITPFSNTGRMFLVNREYKPLGIGDFNEWVDYTEYQCSLSQQSYEQLSELPLVDGLKNAAGIFLYQDSTCPWDAQAHMDSYHQTLKQLVTILKSNIICG
;
A
#
# COMPACT_ATOMS: atom_id res chain seq x y z
N MET A 1 -3.95 8.67 -19.78
CA MET A 1 -5.03 8.64 -18.76
C MET A 1 -5.84 7.34 -18.73
N ALA A 2 -6.04 6.60 -19.83
CA ALA A 2 -6.75 5.31 -19.78
C ALA A 2 -5.89 4.13 -19.25
N HIS A 3 -4.56 4.22 -19.34
CA HIS A 3 -3.65 3.10 -19.01
C HIS A 3 -3.37 2.93 -17.50
N GLU A 4 -3.49 3.98 -16.70
CA GLU A 4 -3.26 3.94 -15.24
C GLU A 4 -4.45 3.34 -14.47
N LYS A 5 -5.66 3.37 -15.03
CA LYS A 5 -6.85 2.74 -14.42
C LYS A 5 -6.76 1.20 -14.37
N HIS A 6 -5.80 0.57 -15.03
CA HIS A 6 -5.69 -0.89 -15.11
C HIS A 6 -4.69 -1.51 -14.13
N LEU A 7 -3.68 -0.77 -13.69
CA LEU A 7 -2.65 -1.27 -12.76
C LEU A 7 -3.17 -1.53 -11.34
N ALA A 8 -4.33 -0.98 -10.99
CA ALA A 8 -4.92 -1.01 -9.64
C ALA A 8 -5.99 -2.11 -9.41
N ARG A 9 -6.19 -3.05 -10.35
CA ARG A 9 -7.24 -4.08 -10.20
C ARG A 9 -6.87 -5.21 -9.24
N THR A 10 -5.58 -5.40 -8.95
CA THR A 10 -5.10 -6.35 -7.94
C THR A 10 -4.00 -5.70 -7.11
N ILE A 11 -3.96 -6.04 -5.82
CA ILE A 11 -2.93 -5.54 -4.89
C ILE A 11 -1.52 -5.94 -5.38
N ASP A 12 -1.39 -7.14 -5.94
CA ASP A 12 -0.11 -7.66 -6.44
C ASP A 12 0.43 -6.85 -7.62
N GLY A 13 -0.43 -6.43 -8.55
CA GLY A 13 -0.04 -5.64 -9.73
C GLY A 13 0.56 -4.29 -9.33
N ALA A 14 -0.09 -3.60 -8.38
CA ALA A 14 0.40 -2.32 -7.87
C ALA A 14 1.72 -2.47 -7.09
N LEU A 15 1.84 -3.49 -6.24
CA LEU A 15 3.05 -3.71 -5.46
C LEU A 15 4.25 -4.17 -6.31
N ILE A 16 4.02 -5.03 -7.32
CA ILE A 16 5.07 -5.46 -8.25
C ILE A 16 5.60 -4.26 -9.04
N HIS A 17 4.72 -3.36 -9.49
CA HIS A 17 5.12 -2.16 -10.23
C HIS A 17 5.96 -1.18 -9.39
N LEU A 18 5.70 -1.13 -8.08
CA LEU A 18 6.49 -0.34 -7.12
C LEU A 18 7.83 -0.99 -6.76
N LEU A 19 7.95 -2.32 -6.88
CA LEU A 19 9.18 -3.06 -6.63
C LEU A 19 10.11 -3.16 -7.84
N ASP A 20 9.65 -2.77 -9.04
CA ASP A 20 10.46 -2.81 -10.24
C ASP A 20 11.63 -1.82 -10.14
N LYS A 21 12.85 -2.32 -10.36
CA LYS A 21 14.11 -1.63 -10.00
C LYS A 21 14.37 -0.41 -10.88
N ASP A 22 13.72 -0.32 -12.03
CA ASP A 22 13.83 0.81 -12.95
C ASP A 22 12.87 1.96 -12.57
N ASN A 23 11.90 1.72 -11.67
CA ASN A 23 11.00 2.72 -11.11
C ASN A 23 11.58 3.36 -9.84
N THR A 24 12.84 3.77 -9.88
CA THR A 24 13.46 4.52 -8.77
C THR A 24 12.70 5.83 -8.55
N ILE A 25 11.82 5.84 -7.55
CA ILE A 25 11.17 7.04 -7.04
C ILE A 25 12.28 7.96 -6.52
N LYS A 26 12.70 8.91 -7.36
CA LYS A 26 13.73 9.89 -7.01
C LYS A 26 13.20 10.78 -5.90
N ILE A 27 13.79 10.68 -4.71
CA ILE A 27 13.43 11.50 -3.56
C ILE A 27 13.56 12.98 -3.95
N SER A 28 12.43 13.69 -3.90
CA SER A 28 12.36 15.12 -4.16
C SER A 28 11.66 15.81 -2.98
N PRO A 29 12.24 16.88 -2.43
CA PRO A 29 11.62 17.62 -1.32
C PRO A 29 10.41 18.45 -1.76
N SER A 30 10.08 18.52 -3.05
CA SER A 30 8.97 19.36 -3.53
C SER A 30 7.62 18.90 -2.98
N ALA A 31 6.80 19.85 -2.55
CA ALA A 31 5.44 19.57 -2.06
C ALA A 31 4.58 18.84 -3.11
N TYR A 32 4.79 19.15 -4.39
CA TYR A 32 4.13 18.47 -5.51
C TYR A 32 4.50 16.99 -5.58
N PHE A 33 5.79 16.68 -5.45
CA PHE A 33 6.26 15.30 -5.40
C PHE A 33 5.66 14.58 -4.19
N LYS A 34 5.74 15.17 -2.98
CA LYS A 34 5.16 14.56 -1.77
C LYS A 34 3.68 14.22 -1.95
N LYS A 35 2.90 15.12 -2.55
CA LYS A 35 1.48 14.89 -2.85
C LYS A 35 1.28 13.70 -3.81
N TYR A 36 2.13 13.60 -4.83
CA TYR A 36 2.10 12.50 -5.80
C TYR A 36 2.47 11.15 -5.17
N VAL A 37 3.59 11.04 -4.46
CA VAL A 37 3.99 9.78 -3.83
C VAL A 37 3.01 9.31 -2.75
N ARG A 38 2.39 10.22 -2.00
CA ARG A 38 1.36 9.88 -0.99
C ARG A 38 0.17 9.09 -1.56
N VAL A 39 -0.14 9.31 -2.82
CA VAL A 39 -1.27 8.69 -3.52
C VAL A 39 -0.88 7.35 -4.13
N LEU A 40 0.38 7.22 -4.56
CA LEU A 40 0.90 6.03 -5.23
C LEU A 40 1.42 4.98 -4.26
N LEU A 41 1.98 5.41 -3.12
CA LEU A 41 2.61 4.49 -2.19
C LEU A 41 1.57 3.87 -1.25
N PRO A 42 1.52 2.53 -1.16
CA PRO A 42 0.75 1.87 -0.13
C PRO A 42 1.20 2.29 1.25
N TYR A 43 0.22 2.69 2.05
CA TYR A 43 0.40 3.22 3.38
C TYR A 43 -0.08 2.25 4.44
N ALA A 44 -1.26 1.65 4.25
CA ALA A 44 -1.85 0.79 5.27
C ALA A 44 -2.65 -0.35 4.65
N ILE A 45 -2.78 -1.42 5.43
CA ILE A 45 -3.72 -2.52 5.23
C ILE A 45 -4.73 -2.41 6.38
N THR A 46 -5.95 -2.00 6.05
CA THR A 46 -6.97 -1.65 7.04
C THR A 46 -8.25 -2.43 6.80
N PRO A 47 -8.98 -2.83 7.87
CA PRO A 47 -10.30 -3.40 7.73
C PRO A 47 -11.27 -2.36 7.18
N PHE A 48 -11.97 -2.70 6.10
CA PHE A 48 -13.03 -1.87 5.58
C PHE A 48 -14.37 -2.37 6.09
N SER A 49 -14.94 -1.65 7.05
CA SER A 49 -16.23 -1.96 7.71
C SER A 49 -16.27 -3.34 8.39
N ASN A 50 -17.45 -3.77 8.82
CA ASN A 50 -17.68 -5.10 9.42
C ASN A 50 -17.77 -6.24 8.37
N THR A 51 -17.35 -6.00 7.13
CA THR A 51 -17.41 -7.00 6.04
C THR A 51 -16.34 -8.09 6.13
N GLY A 52 -15.35 -7.93 7.02
CA GLY A 52 -14.20 -8.84 7.10
C GLY A 52 -13.22 -8.71 5.93
N ARG A 53 -13.38 -7.69 5.07
CA ARG A 53 -12.48 -7.40 3.95
C ARG A 53 -11.40 -6.42 4.39
N MET A 54 -10.16 -6.69 3.98
CA MET A 54 -9.02 -5.83 4.24
C MET A 54 -8.53 -5.20 2.93
N PHE A 55 -8.18 -3.91 2.95
CA PHE A 55 -7.75 -3.19 1.76
C PHE A 55 -6.37 -2.59 1.94
N LEU A 56 -5.56 -2.67 0.89
CA LEU A 56 -4.32 -1.92 0.78
C LEU A 56 -4.64 -0.51 0.26
N VAL A 57 -4.36 0.50 1.09
CA VAL A 57 -4.73 1.88 0.84
C VAL A 57 -3.52 2.81 0.84
N ASN A 58 -3.66 3.94 0.17
CA ASN A 58 -2.70 5.04 0.18
C ASN A 58 -2.83 5.88 1.47
N ARG A 59 -2.04 6.96 1.59
CA ARG A 59 -2.01 7.77 2.83
C ARG A 59 -3.33 8.49 3.13
N GLU A 60 -4.19 8.63 2.13
CA GLU A 60 -5.51 9.23 2.24
C GLU A 60 -6.60 8.19 2.54
N TYR A 61 -6.21 6.95 2.86
CA TYR A 61 -7.11 5.82 3.06
C TYR A 61 -8.03 5.58 1.86
N LYS A 62 -7.46 5.73 0.65
CA LYS A 62 -8.10 5.46 -0.64
C LYS A 62 -7.36 4.35 -1.38
N PRO A 63 -7.97 3.71 -2.39
CA PRO A 63 -7.24 2.82 -3.28
C PRO A 63 -6.02 3.51 -3.89
N LEU A 64 -4.98 2.73 -4.16
CA LEU A 64 -3.74 3.26 -4.74
C LEU A 64 -4.00 3.97 -6.06
N GLY A 65 -3.38 5.13 -6.26
CA GLY A 65 -3.56 5.97 -7.45
C GLY A 65 -4.72 6.96 -7.38
N ILE A 66 -5.60 6.88 -6.37
CA ILE A 66 -6.69 7.86 -6.19
C ILE A 66 -6.22 9.02 -5.32
N GLY A 67 -6.04 10.18 -5.97
CA GLY A 67 -5.47 11.39 -5.36
C GLY A 67 -6.41 12.58 -5.22
N ASP A 68 -7.67 12.46 -5.66
CA ASP A 68 -8.67 13.48 -5.32
C ASP A 68 -9.09 13.28 -3.87
N PHE A 69 -8.74 14.24 -3.01
CA PHE A 69 -9.00 14.19 -1.57
C PHE A 69 -10.49 14.31 -1.26
N ASN A 70 -11.26 14.96 -2.14
CA ASN A 70 -12.69 15.25 -1.92
C ASN A 70 -13.62 14.17 -2.47
N GLU A 71 -13.11 13.27 -3.32
CA GLU A 71 -13.93 12.22 -3.93
C GLU A 71 -14.25 11.11 -2.91
N TRP A 72 -15.53 10.78 -2.76
CA TRP A 72 -15.94 9.60 -2.00
C TRP A 72 -15.66 8.35 -2.84
N VAL A 73 -15.01 7.35 -2.25
CA VAL A 73 -14.71 6.09 -2.94
C VAL A 73 -15.73 5.04 -2.51
N ASP A 74 -16.45 4.48 -3.47
CA ASP A 74 -17.24 3.28 -3.24
C ASP A 74 -16.36 2.03 -3.34
N TYR A 75 -16.05 1.44 -2.20
CA TYR A 75 -15.21 0.25 -2.09
C TYR A 75 -15.90 -1.03 -2.55
N THR A 76 -17.23 -1.03 -2.77
CA THR A 76 -17.96 -2.21 -3.24
C THR A 76 -17.56 -2.62 -4.66
N GLU A 77 -17.07 -1.66 -5.46
CA GLU A 77 -16.59 -1.89 -6.83
C GLU A 77 -15.18 -2.50 -6.89
N TYR A 78 -14.45 -2.49 -5.76
CA TYR A 78 -13.06 -2.96 -5.70
C TYR A 78 -13.02 -4.41 -5.21
N GLN A 79 -12.64 -5.32 -6.12
CA GLN A 79 -12.47 -6.74 -5.80
C GLN A 79 -11.13 -7.06 -5.11
N CYS A 80 -10.23 -6.08 -4.99
CA CYS A 80 -8.88 -6.24 -4.48
C CYS A 80 -8.82 -6.19 -2.94
N SER A 81 -9.66 -6.98 -2.27
CA SER A 81 -9.57 -7.20 -0.82
C SER A 81 -8.65 -8.38 -0.51
N LEU A 82 -7.85 -8.24 0.56
CA LEU A 82 -7.08 -9.36 1.11
C LEU A 82 -8.00 -10.29 1.89
N SER A 83 -7.70 -11.58 1.82
CA SER A 83 -8.36 -12.58 2.67
C SER A 83 -7.94 -12.40 4.13
N GLN A 84 -8.76 -12.90 5.05
CA GLN A 84 -8.42 -12.92 6.47
C GLN A 84 -7.13 -13.72 6.74
N GLN A 85 -6.92 -14.84 6.05
CA GLN A 85 -5.70 -15.64 6.15
C GLN A 85 -4.45 -14.84 5.74
N SER A 86 -4.53 -14.10 4.63
CA SER A 86 -3.43 -13.23 4.22
C SER A 86 -3.18 -12.14 5.27
N TYR A 87 -4.23 -11.58 5.87
CA TYR A 87 -4.07 -10.58 6.93
C TYR A 87 -3.41 -11.14 8.20
N GLU A 88 -3.80 -12.33 8.65
CA GLU A 88 -3.18 -12.99 9.80
C GLU A 88 -1.68 -13.24 9.55
N GLN A 89 -1.29 -13.66 8.35
CA GLN A 89 0.13 -13.81 8.02
C GLN A 89 0.87 -12.46 7.94
N LEU A 90 0.19 -11.40 7.48
CA LEU A 90 0.75 -10.05 7.48
C LEU A 90 0.93 -9.51 8.90
N SER A 91 0.14 -9.98 9.86
CA SER A 91 0.31 -9.68 11.28
C SER A 91 1.63 -10.20 11.85
N GLU A 92 2.37 -11.04 11.12
CA GLU A 92 3.73 -11.51 11.46
C GLU A 92 4.85 -10.66 10.83
N LEU A 93 4.54 -9.68 9.97
CA LEU A 93 5.56 -8.79 9.40
C LEU A 93 6.42 -8.11 10.49
N PRO A 94 7.77 -8.12 10.40
CA PRO A 94 8.64 -7.45 11.36
C PRO A 94 8.62 -5.93 11.13
N LEU A 95 7.51 -5.29 11.49
CA LEU A 95 7.33 -3.84 11.39
C LEU A 95 7.84 -3.16 12.67
N VAL A 96 8.20 -1.88 12.53
CA VAL A 96 8.48 -1.02 13.68
C VAL A 96 7.28 -0.98 14.62
N ASP A 97 7.53 -0.98 15.93
CA ASP A 97 6.48 -0.89 16.96
C ASP A 97 5.51 0.26 16.69
N GLY A 98 4.22 0.01 16.93
CA GLY A 98 3.14 0.98 16.71
C GLY A 98 2.59 1.02 15.28
N LEU A 99 3.29 0.44 14.30
CA LEU A 99 2.77 0.26 12.94
C LEU A 99 1.72 -0.85 12.84
N LYS A 100 1.43 -1.58 13.92
CA LYS A 100 0.34 -2.54 14.00
C LYS A 100 -0.56 -2.19 15.17
N ASN A 101 -1.85 -2.01 14.90
CA ASN A 101 -2.84 -1.73 15.94
C ASN A 101 -4.25 -2.15 15.47
N ALA A 102 -5.26 -1.85 16.28
CA ALA A 102 -6.65 -2.22 15.98
C ALA A 102 -7.20 -1.61 14.68
N ALA A 103 -6.61 -0.51 14.17
CA ALA A 103 -6.99 0.10 12.90
C ALA A 103 -6.32 -0.57 11.69
N GLY A 104 -5.33 -1.45 11.89
CA GLY A 104 -4.69 -2.23 10.85
C GLY A 104 -3.16 -2.26 10.93
N ILE A 105 -2.55 -2.52 9.77
CA ILE A 105 -1.11 -2.65 9.58
C ILE A 105 -0.63 -1.48 8.71
N PHE A 106 0.25 -0.64 9.23
CA PHE A 106 0.81 0.54 8.58
C PHE A 106 2.22 0.22 8.05
N LEU A 107 2.55 0.67 6.86
CA LEU A 107 3.84 0.37 6.20
C LEU A 107 4.91 1.44 6.48
N TYR A 108 4.50 2.61 6.96
CA TYR A 108 5.36 3.70 7.42
C TYR A 108 4.56 4.67 8.30
N GLN A 109 5.24 5.60 8.98
CA GLN A 109 4.64 6.68 9.75
C GLN A 109 5.24 8.03 9.34
N ASP A 110 4.74 9.13 9.89
CA ASP A 110 5.15 10.48 9.48
C ASP A 110 6.65 10.75 9.69
N SER A 111 7.22 10.20 10.76
CA SER A 111 8.65 10.30 11.05
C SER A 111 9.53 9.42 10.16
N THR A 112 8.96 8.45 9.43
CA THR A 112 9.67 7.50 8.58
C THR A 112 9.13 7.48 7.15
N CYS A 113 8.60 8.62 6.67
CA CYS A 113 8.04 8.71 5.33
C CYS A 113 9.09 8.33 4.26
N PRO A 114 8.73 7.48 3.27
CA PRO A 114 9.68 7.00 2.26
C PRO A 114 10.32 8.12 1.42
N TRP A 115 9.61 9.23 1.23
CA TRP A 115 10.07 10.38 0.43
C TRP A 115 10.86 11.42 1.23
N ASP A 116 11.13 11.22 2.51
CA ASP A 116 11.90 12.19 3.31
C ASP A 116 13.38 11.83 3.42
N ALA A 117 13.76 10.55 3.33
CA ALA A 117 15.16 10.11 3.34
C ALA A 117 15.36 8.77 2.64
N GLN A 118 16.55 8.54 2.06
CA GLN A 118 16.87 7.28 1.37
C GLN A 118 16.75 6.06 2.30
N ALA A 119 17.22 6.19 3.55
CA ALA A 119 17.10 5.13 4.55
C ALA A 119 15.63 4.73 4.82
N HIS A 120 14.70 5.69 4.75
CA HIS A 120 13.26 5.41 4.90
C HIS A 120 12.72 4.67 3.69
N MET A 121 13.10 5.10 2.47
CA MET A 121 12.74 4.39 1.24
C MET A 121 13.28 2.96 1.23
N ASP A 122 14.52 2.75 1.67
CA ASP A 122 15.13 1.43 1.72
C ASP A 122 14.42 0.51 2.72
N SER A 123 14.10 1.02 3.92
CA SER A 123 13.31 0.30 4.91
C SER A 123 11.91 -0.03 4.37
N TYR A 124 11.25 0.93 3.74
CA TYR A 124 9.95 0.75 3.12
C TYR A 124 9.97 -0.30 1.99
N HIS A 125 10.99 -0.28 1.13
CA HIS A 125 11.19 -1.29 0.09
C HIS A 125 11.37 -2.69 0.66
N GLN A 126 12.08 -2.86 1.79
CA GLN A 126 12.18 -4.16 2.44
C GLN A 126 10.82 -4.64 2.95
N THR A 127 10.03 -3.75 3.55
CA THR A 127 8.65 -4.05 3.95
C THR A 127 7.79 -4.45 2.75
N LEU A 128 7.87 -3.73 1.62
CA LEU A 128 7.12 -4.07 0.41
C LEU A 128 7.52 -5.44 -0.16
N LYS A 129 8.81 -5.81 -0.12
CA LYS A 129 9.26 -7.14 -0.57
C LYS A 129 8.68 -8.26 0.29
N GLN A 130 8.63 -8.07 1.60
CA GLN A 130 8.02 -9.03 2.51
C GLN A 130 6.51 -9.15 2.27
N LEU A 131 5.83 -8.01 2.12
CA LEU A 131 4.42 -7.94 1.77
C LEU A 131 4.11 -8.74 0.49
N VAL A 132 4.84 -8.49 -0.59
CA VAL A 132 4.65 -9.24 -1.86
C VAL A 132 4.94 -10.72 -1.71
N THR A 133 5.92 -11.10 -0.89
CA THR A 133 6.23 -12.51 -0.63
C THR A 133 5.04 -13.23 0.01
N ILE A 134 4.46 -12.63 1.06
CA ILE A 134 3.29 -13.17 1.77
C ILE A 134 2.07 -13.21 0.85
N LEU A 135 1.82 -12.15 0.07
CA LEU A 135 0.68 -12.10 -0.82
C LEU A 135 0.78 -13.13 -1.93
N LYS A 136 1.94 -13.26 -2.59
CA LYS A 136 2.18 -14.28 -3.62
C LYS A 136 2.04 -15.70 -3.09
N SER A 137 2.44 -15.98 -1.84
CA SER A 137 2.26 -17.31 -1.25
C SER A 137 0.80 -17.67 -0.96
N ASN A 138 -0.12 -16.69 -1.01
CA ASN A 138 -1.55 -16.88 -0.78
C ASN A 138 -2.41 -16.78 -2.05
N ILE A 139 -1.80 -16.50 -3.22
CA ILE A 139 -2.50 -16.65 -4.49
C ILE A 139 -2.55 -18.14 -4.81
N ILE A 140 -3.55 -18.83 -4.24
CA ILE A 140 -4.03 -20.07 -4.83
C ILE A 140 -4.74 -19.63 -6.12
N CYS A 141 -4.12 -19.90 -7.27
CA CYS A 141 -4.77 -19.71 -8.56
C CYS A 141 -6.13 -20.42 -8.53
N GLY A 142 -7.20 -19.63 -8.47
CA GLY A 142 -8.57 -20.02 -8.76
C GLY A 142 -8.96 -19.42 -10.09
#